data_AF-A0A850PXF4-F1
#
_entry.id   AF-A0A850PXF4-F1
#
_cell.length_a   1.000
_cell.length_b   1.000
_cell.length_c   1.000
_cell.angle_alpha   90.00
_cell.angle_beta   90.00
_cell.angle_gamma   90.00
#
_symmetry.space_group_name_H-M   'P 1'
#
loop_
_entity.id
_entity.type
_entity.pdbx_description
1 polymer ?
#
loop_
_entity_poly.entity_id
_entity_poly.type
_entity_poly.pdbx_seq_one_letter_code
_entity_poly.pdbx_strand_id
1 'polypeptide(L)' 'MGGLIPAIIQEQKTGRVLMMAWMNRESLQRTIETKLCTYWSRSRQKFWVKGETSGHM' A
#
# COMPACT_ATOMS: atom_id res chain seq x y z
N MET A 1 0.10 21.03 0.24
CA MET A 1 -0.29 19.87 -0.60
C MET A 1 0.21 18.61 0.09
N GLY A 2 -0.72 17.71 0.47
CA GLY A 2 -0.57 16.76 1.57
C GLY A 2 0.16 15.45 1.30
N GLY A 3 1.31 15.46 0.61
CA GLY A 3 2.32 14.37 0.61
C GLY A 3 1.87 12.94 0.26
N LEU A 4 0.64 12.76 -0.22
CA LEU A 4 0.02 11.47 -0.49
C LEU A 4 -0.12 11.25 -1.99
N ILE A 5 0.23 10.05 -2.44
CA ILE A 5 0.06 9.57 -3.81
C ILE A 5 -0.96 8.44 -3.83
N PRO A 6 -1.76 8.32 -4.91
CA PRO A 6 -2.56 7.13 -5.14
C PRO A 6 -1.65 5.96 -5.56
N ALA A 7 -1.90 4.79 -5.00
CA ALA A 7 -1.26 3.53 -5.36
C ALA A 7 -2.30 2.54 -5.87
N ILE A 8 -2.14 2.08 -7.11
CA ILE A 8 -3.00 1.05 -7.72
C ILE A 8 -2.29 -0.29 -7.61
N ILE A 9 -2.98 -1.25 -7.02
CA ILE A 9 -2.47 -2.61 -6.85
C ILE A 9 -3.10 -3.45 -7.95
N GLN A 10 -2.26 -4.16 -8.70
CA GLN A 10 -2.65 -4.97 -9.82
C GLN A 10 -2.11 -6.40 -9.63
N GLU A 11 -2.89 -7.39 -10.07
CA GLU A 11 -2.40 -8.76 -10.17
C GLU A 11 -1.43 -8.87 -11.35
N GLN A 12 -0.26 -9.48 -11.11
CA GLN A 12 0.88 -9.41 -12.03
C GLN A 12 0.65 -10.13 -13.36
N LYS A 13 -0.12 -11.23 -13.39
CA LYS A 13 -0.24 -12.10 -14.59
C LYS A 13 -1.36 -11.67 -15.53
N THR A 14 -2.44 -11.15 -14.96
CA THR A 14 -3.72 -10.84 -15.63
C THR A 14 -3.89 -9.35 -15.85
N GLY A 15 -3.15 -8.51 -15.13
CA GLY A 15 -3.37 -7.06 -15.14
C GLY A 15 -4.68 -6.65 -14.46
N ARG A 16 -5.34 -7.53 -13.72
CA ARG A 16 -6.55 -7.16 -12.99
C ARG A 16 -6.23 -6.18 -11.88
N VAL A 17 -6.92 -5.03 -11.85
CA VAL A 17 -6.86 -4.10 -10.72
C VAL A 17 -7.52 -4.74 -9.51
N LEU A 18 -6.77 -4.83 -8.42
CA LEU A 18 -7.22 -5.43 -7.16
C LEU A 18 -7.79 -4.38 -6.21
N MET A 19 -7.09 -3.25 -6.06
CA MET A 19 -7.50 -2.17 -5.18
C MET A 19 -6.73 -0.87 -5.44
N MET A 20 -7.21 0.20 -4.83
CA MET A 20 -6.52 1.48 -4.72
C MET A 20 -6.26 1.80 -3.24
N ALA A 21 -5.08 2.33 -2.93
CA ALA A 21 -4.71 2.80 -1.60
C ALA A 21 -3.92 4.12 -1.67
N TRP A 22 -3.66 4.73 -0.52
CA TRP A 22 -2.83 5.92 -0.41
C TRP A 22 -1.45 5.56 0.13
N MET A 23 -0.41 6.22 -0.39
CA MET A 23 0.95 6.11 0.12
C MET A 23 1.51 7.51 0.38
N ASN A 24 2.29 7.67 1.45
CA ASN A 24 3.19 8.81 1.63
C ASN A 24 4.64 8.38 1.33
N ARG A 25 5.59 9.31 1.48
CA ARG A 25 7.03 9.02 1.30
C ARG A 25 7.49 7.83 2.14
N GLU A 26 7.09 7.78 3.40
CA GLU A 26 7.53 6.74 4.35
C GLU A 26 6.94 5.37 4.01
N SER A 27 5.65 5.29 3.67
CA SER A 27 5.03 4.02 3.27
C SER A 27 5.63 3.47 1.97
N LEU A 28 6.01 4.36 1.04
CA LEU A 28 6.71 3.97 -0.19
C LEU A 28 8.12 3.44 0.12
N GLN A 29 8.87 4.15 0.96
CA GLN A 29 10.20 3.71 1.39
C GLN A 29 10.15 2.33 2.06
N ARG A 30 9.26 2.15 3.04
CA ARG A 30 9.05 0.85 3.71
C ARG A 30 8.70 -0.26 2.72
N THR A 31 7.88 0.03 1.71
CA THR A 31 7.53 -0.95 0.67
C THR A 31 8.75 -1.41 -0.13
N ILE A 32 9.63 -0.48 -0.50
CA ILE A 32 10.85 -0.78 -1.27
C ILE A 32 11.84 -1.61 -0.43
N GLU A 33 12.02 -1.23 0.83
CA GLU A 33 12.97 -1.86 1.76
C GLU A 33 12.53 -3.27 2.17
N THR A 34 11.27 -3.42 2.59
CA THR A 34 10.74 -4.68 3.12
C THR A 34 10.24 -5.64 2.04
N LYS A 35 10.01 -5.14 0.82
CA LYS A 35 9.28 -5.84 -0.26
C LYS A 35 7.83 -6.20 0.10
N LEU A 36 7.28 -5.63 1.18
CA LEU A 36 5.90 -5.78 1.57
C LEU A 36 5.13 -4.49 1.30
N CYS A 37 4.00 -4.59 0.62
CA CYS A 37 3.21 -3.41 0.27
C CYS A 37 2.67 -2.71 1.53
N THR A 38 3.20 -1.54 1.84
CA THR A 38 2.84 -0.71 2.99
C THR A 38 2.10 0.53 2.53
N TYR A 39 0.95 0.83 3.15
CA TYR A 39 0.10 1.96 2.79
C TYR A 39 -0.17 2.88 3.98
N TRP A 40 -0.68 4.08 3.71
CA TRP A 40 -1.11 5.04 4.71
C TRP A 40 -2.64 5.12 4.80
N SER A 41 -3.21 4.75 5.95
CA SER A 41 -4.63 4.93 6.22
C SER A 41 -4.90 6.37 6.65
N ARG A 42 -5.60 7.14 5.80
CA ARG A 42 -5.97 8.54 6.10
C ARG A 42 -6.95 8.65 7.27
N SER A 43 -7.87 7.70 7.41
CA SER A 43 -8.87 7.72 8.48
C SER A 43 -8.30 7.26 9.82
N ARG A 44 -7.36 6.30 9.81
CA ARG A 44 -6.74 5.74 11.02
C ARG A 44 -5.40 6.38 11.37
N GLN A 45 -4.89 7.27 10.52
CA GLN A 45 -3.58 7.92 10.64
C GLN A 45 -2.46 6.95 11.00
N LYS A 46 -2.40 5.80 10.30
CA LYS A 46 -1.44 4.74 10.57
C LYS A 46 -1.02 3.97 9.31
N PHE A 47 0.13 3.33 9.39
CA PHE A 47 0.58 2.38 8.38
C PHE A 47 -0.25 1.10 8.42
N TRP A 48 -0.40 0.48 7.26
CA TRP A 48 -1.03 -0.83 7.10
C TRP A 48 -0.26 -1.61 6.04
N VAL A 49 0.24 -2.79 6.40
CA VAL A 49 0.90 -3.69 5.46
C VAL A 49 -0.14 -4.65 4.89
N LYS A 50 -0.17 -4.80 3.56
CA LYS A 50 -1.05 -5.77 2.89
C LYS A 50 -0.77 -7.16 3.45
N GLY A 51 -1.81 -7.85 3.91
CA GLY A 51 -1.71 -9.22 4.42
C GLY A 51 -1.54 -9.36 5.94
N GLU A 52 -1.16 -8.30 6.66
CA GLU A 52 -0.98 -8.37 8.13
C GLU A 52 -2.25 -8.78 8.88
N THR A 53 -3.42 -8.42 8.38
CA THR A 53 -4.70 -8.64 9.08
C THR A 53 -5.52 -9.80 8.51
N SER A 54 -5.18 -10.28 7.32
CA SER A 54 -5.97 -11.27 6.57
C SER A 54 -5.25 -12.58 6.32
N GLY A 55 -3.98 -12.72 6.70
CA GLY A 55 -3.19 -13.95 6.51
C GLY A 55 -2.84 -14.28 5.05
N HIS A 56 -3.20 -13.42 4.10
CA HIS A 56 -2.82 -13.52 2.69
C HIS A 56 -1.67 -12.53 2.42
N MET A 57 -0.45 -13.03 2.30
CA MET A 57 0.69 -12.28 1.72
C MET A 57 0.76 -12.51 0.21
#